data_AF-A0A8H6YNF2-F1
#
_entry.id   AF-A0A8H6YNF2-F1
#
_cell.length_a   1.000
_cell.length_b   1.000
_cell.length_c   1.000
_cell.angle_alpha   90.00
_cell.angle_beta   90.00
_cell.angle_gamma   90.00
#
_symmetry.space_group_name_H-M   'P 1'
#
loop_
_entity.id
_entity.type
_entity.pdbx_description
1 polymer ?
#
loop_
_entity_poly.entity_id
_entity_poly.type
_entity_poly.pdbx_seq_one_letter_code
_entity_poly.pdbx_strand_id
1 'polypeptide(L)'
;MVHEHPIEVAVYAAKHDYPDLVSQMAPIMISMNFVKVVEMLPPYMVLPWIRYAQEWAKVHREIALVLRHGGREHEYGIRLGAGVHTLRTLDEVFDVSGEHAAIKVYEGGIARSTPNVPECCRKDLEAWRKRIEEGIEKIPTFSSFL
;
A
#
# COMPACT_ATOMS: atom_id res chain seq x y z
N MET A 1 -2.02 9.79 -20.62
CA MET A 1 -0.55 9.69 -20.50
C MET A 1 -0.08 9.16 -19.16
N VAL A 2 -0.09 9.88 -18.03
CA VAL A 2 0.45 9.34 -16.74
C VAL A 2 -0.31 8.08 -16.25
N HIS A 3 -1.60 7.98 -16.56
CA HIS A 3 -2.44 6.86 -16.12
C HIS A 3 -2.31 5.58 -16.96
N GLU A 4 -1.72 5.63 -18.15
CA GLU A 4 -1.66 4.48 -19.06
C GLU A 4 -0.39 3.64 -18.83
N HIS A 5 0.71 4.29 -18.43
CA HIS A 5 2.03 3.67 -18.24
C HIS A 5 2.75 4.22 -17.01
N PRO A 6 2.16 4.08 -15.80
CA PRO A 6 2.68 4.73 -14.61
C PRO A 6 4.08 4.24 -14.21
N ILE A 7 4.40 2.97 -14.43
CA ILE A 7 5.72 2.44 -14.10
C ILE A 7 6.77 3.00 -15.06
N GLU A 8 6.48 3.02 -16.36
CA GLU A 8 7.38 3.54 -17.38
C GLU A 8 7.62 5.04 -17.20
N VAL A 9 6.59 5.80 -16.84
CA VAL A 9 6.70 7.22 -16.50
C VAL A 9 7.57 7.43 -15.26
N ALA A 10 7.40 6.61 -14.22
CA ALA A 10 8.22 6.70 -13.00
C ALA A 10 9.71 6.40 -13.27
N VAL A 11 9.97 5.35 -14.07
CA VAL A 11 11.33 4.98 -14.49
C VAL A 11 11.97 6.09 -15.31
N TYR A 12 11.23 6.68 -16.25
CA TYR A 12 11.72 7.78 -17.06
C TYR A 12 12.02 9.02 -16.20
N ALA A 13 11.11 9.38 -15.29
CA ALA A 13 11.27 10.51 -14.39
C ALA A 13 12.53 10.39 -13.51
N ALA A 14 12.76 9.20 -12.95
CA ALA A 14 13.93 8.93 -12.13
C ALA A 14 15.24 9.02 -12.94
N LYS A 15 15.27 8.39 -14.13
CA LYS A 15 16.46 8.38 -14.99
C LYS A 15 16.84 9.76 -15.53
N HIS A 16 15.87 10.64 -15.74
CA HIS A 16 16.06 11.97 -16.32
C HIS A 16 16.05 13.10 -15.29
N ASP A 17 16.09 12.77 -13.99
CA ASP A 17 16.21 13.74 -12.90
C ASP A 17 15.06 14.78 -12.87
N TYR A 18 13.82 14.29 -12.96
CA TYR A 18 12.60 15.09 -12.85
C TYR A 18 12.00 14.97 -11.44
N PRO A 19 12.47 15.72 -10.42
CA PRO A 19 12.07 15.56 -9.01
C PRO A 19 10.57 15.67 -8.78
N ASP A 20 9.89 16.62 -9.44
CA ASP A 20 8.45 16.80 -9.28
C ASP A 20 7.65 15.61 -9.80
N LEU A 21 8.11 15.00 -10.89
CA LEU A 21 7.48 13.83 -11.48
C LEU A 21 7.81 12.57 -10.66
N VAL A 22 9.05 12.42 -10.17
CA VAL A 22 9.40 11.37 -9.22
C VAL A 22 8.54 11.48 -7.96
N SER A 23 8.30 12.69 -7.45
CA SER A 23 7.45 12.91 -6.27
C SER A 23 6.00 12.46 -6.48
N GLN A 24 5.42 12.77 -7.65
CA GLN A 24 4.07 12.33 -8.01
C GLN A 24 3.99 10.80 -8.17
N MET A 25 5.06 10.18 -8.67
CA MET A 25 5.11 8.73 -8.92
C MET A 25 5.60 7.91 -7.73
N ALA A 26 6.16 8.55 -6.69
CA ALA A 26 6.74 7.89 -5.52
C ALA A 26 5.79 6.89 -4.83
N PRO A 27 4.48 7.18 -4.65
CA PRO A 27 3.55 6.18 -4.09
C PRO A 27 3.49 4.90 -4.92
N ILE A 28 3.51 4.99 -6.25
CA ILE A 28 3.48 3.83 -7.15
C ILE A 28 4.80 3.05 -7.07
N MET A 29 5.92 3.78 -6.97
CA MET A 29 7.26 3.20 -6.87
C MET A 29 7.45 2.34 -5.60
N ILE A 30 6.64 2.52 -4.54
CA ILE A 30 6.67 1.69 -3.33
C ILE A 30 6.32 0.22 -3.62
N SER A 31 5.50 -0.03 -4.64
CA SER A 31 5.16 -1.39 -5.08
C SER A 31 6.27 -2.07 -5.89
N MET A 32 7.28 -1.31 -6.33
CA MET A 32 8.40 -1.82 -7.10
C MET A 32 9.45 -2.47 -6.19
N ASN A 33 10.35 -3.25 -6.80
CA ASN A 33 11.50 -3.78 -6.07
C ASN A 33 12.38 -2.62 -5.57
N PHE A 34 12.63 -2.58 -4.27
CA PHE A 34 13.39 -1.51 -3.61
C PHE A 34 14.77 -1.28 -4.25
N VAL A 35 15.53 -2.35 -4.52
CA VAL A 35 16.87 -2.26 -5.12
C VAL A 35 16.79 -1.63 -6.50
N LYS A 36 15.82 -2.07 -7.34
CA LYS A 36 15.61 -1.47 -8.67
C LYS A 36 15.29 0.02 -8.58
N VAL A 37 14.50 0.46 -7.60
CA VAL A 37 14.20 1.89 -7.44
C VAL A 37 15.46 2.68 -7.10
N VAL A 38 16.26 2.19 -6.15
CA VAL A 38 17.53 2.84 -5.76
C VAL A 38 18.50 2.93 -6.93
N GLU A 39 18.60 1.90 -7.78
CA GLU A 39 19.46 1.89 -8.97
C GLU A 39 19.05 2.92 -10.04
N MET A 40 17.77 3.32 -10.07
CA MET A 40 17.25 4.28 -11.06
C MET A 40 17.29 5.73 -10.57
N LEU A 41 17.38 5.94 -9.26
CA LEU A 41 17.31 7.28 -8.67
C LEU A 41 18.64 8.03 -8.81
N PRO A 42 18.59 9.36 -9.03
CA PRO A 42 19.74 10.22 -8.85
C PRO A 42 20.30 10.07 -7.42
N PRO A 43 21.64 10.11 -7.21
CA PRO A 43 22.24 9.86 -5.89
C PRO A 43 21.66 10.70 -4.75
N TYR A 44 21.30 11.95 -5.03
CA TYR A 44 20.74 12.86 -4.02
C TYR A 44 19.32 12.49 -3.59
N MET A 45 18.58 11.71 -4.39
CA MET A 45 17.23 11.24 -4.08
C MET A 45 17.20 9.90 -3.32
N VAL A 46 18.33 9.18 -3.23
CA VAL A 46 18.38 7.86 -2.58
C VAL A 46 18.07 7.93 -1.09
N LEU A 47 18.69 8.87 -0.36
CA LEU A 47 18.39 9.05 1.07
C LEU A 47 16.95 9.54 1.31
N PRO A 48 16.42 10.53 0.57
CA PRO A 48 15.00 10.87 0.58
C PRO A 48 14.09 9.65 0.35
N TRP A 49 14.44 8.79 -0.61
CA TRP A 49 13.68 7.58 -0.93
C TRP A 49 13.66 6.58 0.21
N ILE A 50 14.80 6.35 0.86
CA ILE A 50 14.89 5.48 2.04
C ILE A 50 13.95 5.98 3.14
N ARG A 51 13.93 7.30 3.42
CA ARG A 51 13.06 7.89 4.46
C ARG A 51 11.59 7.75 4.10
N TYR A 52 11.24 8.04 2.85
CA TYR A 52 9.87 7.88 2.36
C TYR A 52 9.40 6.42 2.44
N ALA A 53 10.22 5.47 2.00
CA ALA A 53 9.93 4.04 2.08
C ALA A 53 9.81 3.53 3.54
N GLN A 54 10.55 4.13 4.48
CA GLN A 54 10.42 3.82 5.91
C GLN A 54 9.06 4.25 6.49
N GLU A 55 8.50 5.37 6.05
CA GLU A 55 7.14 5.78 6.46
C GLU A 55 6.09 4.78 5.94
N TRP A 56 6.20 4.37 4.67
CA TRP A 56 5.35 3.31 4.11
C TRP A 56 5.49 1.97 4.83
N ALA A 57 6.72 1.59 5.21
CA ALA A 57 6.95 0.36 5.96
C ALA A 57 6.25 0.35 7.34
N LYS A 58 5.98 1.50 7.95
CA LYS A 58 5.17 1.58 9.19
C LYS A 58 3.74 1.15 8.92
N VAL A 59 3.12 1.69 7.86
CA VAL A 59 1.74 1.33 7.45
C VAL A 59 1.65 -0.13 7.03
N HIS A 60 2.62 -0.63 6.24
CA HIS A 60 2.66 -2.03 5.82
C HIS A 60 2.77 -3.02 6.99
N ARG A 61 3.44 -2.65 8.09
CA ARG A 61 3.47 -3.50 9.29
C ARG A 61 2.11 -3.60 9.97
N GLU A 62 1.35 -2.51 10.04
CA GLU A 62 -0.02 -2.54 10.58
C GLU A 62 -0.96 -3.36 9.70
N ILE A 63 -0.71 -3.35 8.39
CA ILE A 63 -1.40 -4.16 7.41
C ILE A 63 -1.15 -5.67 7.63
N ALA A 64 0.08 -6.05 7.97
CA ALA A 64 0.46 -7.45 8.18
C ALA A 64 0.00 -8.04 9.52
N LEU A 65 -0.38 -7.20 10.49
CA LEU A 65 -0.85 -7.62 11.81
C LEU A 65 -2.34 -7.97 11.74
N VAL A 66 -2.59 -9.22 11.37
CA VAL A 66 -3.85 -9.97 11.43
C VAL A 66 -4.83 -9.47 12.50
N LEU A 67 -6.10 -9.29 12.10
CA LEU A 67 -7.21 -9.06 13.02
C LEU A 67 -7.40 -10.26 13.95
N ARG A 68 -7.06 -10.07 15.22
CA ARG A 68 -7.40 -10.99 16.31
C ARG A 68 -8.46 -10.32 17.17
N HIS A 69 -9.63 -10.92 17.31
CA HIS A 69 -10.63 -10.40 18.23
C HIS A 69 -11.41 -11.51 18.94
N GLY A 70 -11.71 -11.27 20.23
CA GLY A 70 -12.76 -11.99 20.96
C GLY A 70 -12.51 -13.44 21.40
N GLY A 71 -11.28 -13.96 21.38
CA GLY A 71 -10.97 -15.30 21.95
C GLY A 71 -11.63 -16.49 21.23
N ARG A 72 -12.28 -16.27 20.09
CA ARG A 72 -12.69 -17.30 19.13
C ARG A 72 -11.71 -17.21 17.96
N GLU A 73 -11.04 -18.32 17.66
CA GLU A 73 -10.05 -18.36 16.58
C GLU A 73 -10.74 -18.30 15.23
N HIS A 74 -11.03 -17.10 14.75
CA HIS A 74 -11.20 -16.86 13.33
C HIS A 74 -9.81 -16.58 12.77
N GLU A 75 -9.17 -17.59 12.20
CA GLU A 75 -7.90 -17.44 11.47
C GLU A 75 -8.16 -16.77 10.11
N TYR A 76 -8.75 -15.57 10.11
CA TYR A 76 -8.68 -14.69 8.95
C TYR A 76 -7.35 -13.96 9.03
N GLY A 77 -6.29 -14.70 8.69
CA GLY A 77 -5.00 -14.14 8.35
C GLY A 77 -5.17 -13.28 7.10
N ILE A 78 -5.61 -12.04 7.28
CA ILE A 78 -5.69 -11.06 6.21
C ILE A 78 -4.26 -10.65 5.88
N ARG A 79 -3.61 -11.45 5.04
CA ARG A 79 -2.34 -11.09 4.41
C ARG A 79 -2.66 -10.23 3.21
N LEU A 80 -2.74 -8.92 3.44
CA LEU A 80 -2.76 -8.00 2.32
C LEU A 80 -1.34 -7.99 1.77
N GLY A 81 -1.20 -8.40 0.52
CA GLY A 81 0.09 -8.39 -0.15
C GLY A 81 0.67 -6.98 -0.24
N ALA A 82 1.90 -6.87 -0.70
CA ALA A 82 2.65 -5.61 -0.92
C ALA A 82 1.99 -4.60 -1.90
N GLY A 83 0.72 -4.79 -2.26
CA GLY A 83 -0.03 -4.00 -3.22
C GLY A 83 -0.73 -2.76 -2.67
N VAL A 84 -0.80 -2.55 -1.35
CA VAL A 84 -1.40 -1.32 -0.79
C VAL A 84 -0.37 -0.21 -0.74
N HIS A 85 -0.48 0.75 -1.67
CA HIS A 85 0.44 1.89 -1.76
C HIS A 85 -0.29 3.20 -2.13
N THR A 86 -1.62 3.16 -2.18
CA THR A 86 -2.54 4.30 -2.29
C THR A 86 -3.87 3.95 -1.62
N LEU A 87 -4.69 4.96 -1.29
CA LEU A 87 -6.09 4.74 -0.86
C LEU A 87 -6.90 3.99 -1.92
N ARG A 88 -6.66 4.26 -3.22
CA ARG A 88 -7.32 3.54 -4.32
C ARG A 88 -7.04 2.04 -4.30
N THR A 89 -5.78 1.66 -4.05
CA THR A 89 -5.41 0.25 -3.90
C THR A 89 -5.94 -0.36 -2.60
N LEU A 90 -6.21 0.45 -1.58
CA LEU A 90 -6.90 -0.03 -0.38
C LEU A 90 -8.36 -0.38 -0.70
N ASP A 91 -9.06 0.44 -1.48
CA ASP A 91 -10.44 0.15 -1.92
C ASP A 91 -10.52 -1.08 -2.84
N GLU A 92 -9.54 -1.29 -3.72
CA GLU A 92 -9.46 -2.49 -4.58
C GLU A 92 -9.29 -3.79 -3.76
N VAL A 93 -8.71 -3.65 -2.56
CA VAL A 93 -8.44 -4.72 -1.61
C VAL A 93 -9.59 -4.90 -0.60
N PHE A 94 -10.31 -3.81 -0.30
CA PHE A 94 -11.46 -3.73 0.60
C PHE A 94 -12.73 -3.41 -0.19
N ASP A 95 -13.40 -4.43 -0.72
CA ASP A 95 -14.78 -4.26 -1.16
C ASP A 95 -15.72 -4.49 0.03
N VAL A 96 -16.05 -3.41 0.72
CA VAL A 96 -17.05 -3.40 1.80
C VAL A 96 -18.41 -2.88 1.27
N SER A 97 -18.56 -2.70 -0.04
CA SER A 97 -19.75 -2.12 -0.64
C SER A 97 -20.85 -3.16 -0.89
N GLY A 98 -21.41 -3.75 0.17
CA GLY A 98 -22.60 -4.60 0.08
C GLY A 98 -22.79 -5.62 1.22
N GLU A 99 -23.72 -6.57 1.02
CA GLU A 99 -24.01 -7.69 1.94
C GLU A 99 -22.81 -8.66 2.14
N HIS A 100 -21.73 -8.49 1.37
CA HIS A 100 -20.53 -9.32 1.39
C HIS A 100 -19.30 -8.42 1.51
N ALA A 101 -18.71 -8.31 2.70
CA ALA A 101 -17.37 -7.73 2.82
C ALA A 101 -16.36 -8.75 2.30
N ALA A 102 -15.72 -8.47 1.16
CA ALA A 102 -14.73 -9.34 0.55
C ALA A 102 -13.33 -8.73 0.71
N ILE A 103 -12.46 -9.47 1.38
CA ILE A 103 -11.04 -9.11 1.46
C ILE A 103 -10.30 -9.93 0.42
N LYS A 104 -9.59 -9.25 -0.49
CA LYS A 104 -8.72 -9.92 -1.45
C LYS A 104 -7.37 -10.18 -0.79
N VAL A 105 -7.16 -11.42 -0.37
CA VAL A 105 -5.84 -11.90 0.07
C VAL A 105 -5.04 -12.23 -1.18
N TYR A 106 -3.86 -11.63 -1.32
CA TYR A 106 -2.93 -11.93 -2.41
C TYR A 106 -1.82 -12.83 -1.87
N GLU A 107 -1.96 -14.14 -2.09
CA GLU A 107 -0.93 -15.12 -1.76
C GLU A 107 -0.40 -15.73 -3.06
N GLY A 108 0.90 -15.54 -3.33
CA GLY A 108 1.51 -16.06 -4.57
C GLY A 108 0.93 -15.50 -5.88
N GLY A 109 0.29 -14.32 -5.85
CA GLY A 109 -0.32 -13.69 -7.02
C GLY A 109 -1.76 -14.12 -7.31
N ILE A 110 -2.36 -14.97 -6.48
CA ILE A 110 -3.78 -15.36 -6.60
C ILE A 110 -4.60 -14.53 -5.60
N ALA A 111 -5.55 -13.74 -6.10
CA ALA A 111 -6.54 -13.06 -5.27
C ALA A 111 -7.60 -14.06 -4.80
N ARG A 112 -7.66 -14.33 -3.50
CA ARG A 112 -8.77 -15.08 -2.89
C ARG A 112 -9.69 -14.10 -2.17
N SER A 113 -10.96 -14.09 -2.56
CA SER A 113 -12.02 -13.37 -1.85
C SER A 113 -12.65 -14.28 -0.81
N THR A 114 -12.71 -13.85 0.45
CA THR A 114 -13.56 -14.50 1.46
C THR A 114 -14.95 -13.85 1.42
N PRO A 115 -16.02 -14.51 0.95
CA PRO A 115 -17.30 -13.84 0.69
C PRO A 115 -18.06 -13.44 1.95
N ASN A 116 -17.74 -14.06 3.10
CA ASN A 116 -18.52 -13.90 4.33
C ASN A 116 -17.62 -13.62 5.52
N VAL A 117 -17.27 -12.34 5.69
CA VAL A 117 -16.77 -11.83 6.97
C VAL A 117 -17.92 -11.92 7.99
N PRO A 118 -17.78 -12.68 9.09
CA PRO A 118 -18.78 -12.72 10.14
C PRO A 118 -19.06 -11.32 10.71
N GLU A 119 -20.30 -11.05 11.11
CA GLU A 119 -20.71 -9.75 11.68
C GLU A 119 -19.82 -9.33 12.87
N CYS A 120 -19.33 -10.30 13.65
CA CYS A 120 -18.43 -10.03 14.77
C CYS A 120 -17.08 -9.43 14.34
N CYS A 121 -16.61 -9.71 13.12
CA CYS A 121 -15.34 -9.20 12.59
C CYS A 121 -15.48 -7.83 11.91
N ARG A 122 -16.71 -7.43 11.55
CA ARG A 122 -16.97 -6.22 10.74
C ARG A 122 -16.49 -4.94 11.42
N LYS A 123 -16.79 -4.77 12.72
CA LYS A 123 -16.37 -3.58 13.48
C LYS A 123 -14.85 -3.46 13.60
N ASP A 124 -14.17 -4.58 13.82
CA ASP A 124 -12.72 -4.61 13.93
C ASP A 124 -12.06 -4.38 12.57
N LEU A 125 -12.67 -4.87 11.48
CA LEU A 125 -12.27 -4.59 10.10
C LEU A 125 -12.41 -3.12 9.73
N GLU A 126 -13.56 -2.51 10.03
CA GLU A 126 -13.79 -1.07 9.79
C GLU A 126 -12.80 -0.22 10.61
N ALA A 127 -12.61 -0.54 11.88
CA ALA A 127 -11.65 0.13 12.74
C ALA A 127 -10.20 -0.04 12.24
N TRP A 128 -9.86 -1.22 11.74
CA TRP A 128 -8.55 -1.49 11.15
C TRP A 128 -8.37 -0.73 9.83
N ARG A 129 -9.37 -0.69 8.94
CA ARG A 129 -9.33 0.06 7.68
C ARG A 129 -9.09 1.53 7.96
N LYS A 130 -9.84 2.10 8.90
CA LYS A 130 -9.69 3.49 9.33
C LYS A 130 -8.28 3.80 9.82
N ARG A 131 -7.65 2.91 10.59
CA ARG A 131 -6.25 3.09 11.03
C ARG A 131 -5.27 3.11 9.86
N ILE A 132 -5.46 2.23 8.87
CA ILE A 132 -4.63 2.22 7.67
C ILE A 132 -4.84 3.49 6.83
N GLU A 133 -6.08 3.94 6.65
CA GLU A 133 -6.41 5.19 5.96
C GLU A 133 -5.73 6.38 6.64
N GLU A 134 -5.92 6.53 7.96
CA GLU A 134 -5.24 7.56 8.76
C GLU A 134 -3.71 7.45 8.69
N GLY A 135 -3.18 6.23 8.61
CA GLY A 135 -1.75 5.97 8.43
C GLY A 135 -1.23 6.47 7.10
N ILE A 136 -1.94 6.18 6.00
CA ILE A 136 -1.60 6.62 4.64
C ILE A 136 -1.67 8.15 4.54
N GLU A 137 -2.72 8.78 5.08
CA GLU A 137 -2.90 10.23 5.07
C GLU A 137 -1.79 10.99 5.81
N LYS A 138 -1.16 10.35 6.82
CA LYS A 138 -0.05 10.93 7.58
C LYS A 138 1.30 10.80 6.88
N ILE A 139 1.42 10.03 5.82
CA ILE A 139 2.69 9.89 5.08
C ILE A 139 2.97 11.20 4.35
N PRO A 140 4.09 11.89 4.64
CA PRO A 140 4.46 13.09 3.91
C PRO A 140 4.72 12.78 2.43
N THR A 141 4.46 13.73 1.54
CA THR A 141 4.79 13.55 0.12
C THR A 141 6.29 13.38 -0.08
N PHE A 142 6.72 12.67 -1.13
CA PHE A 142 8.15 12.43 -1.36
C PHE A 142 8.96 13.73 -1.46
N SER A 143 8.39 14.78 -2.05
CA SER A 143 9.01 16.11 -2.13
C SER A 143 9.34 16.75 -0.79
N SER A 144 8.72 16.35 0.33
CA SER A 144 9.10 16.87 1.64
C SER A 144 10.42 16.31 2.16
N PHE A 145 10.97 15.29 1.48
CA PHE A 145 12.24 14.66 1.84
C PHE A 145 13.40 15.06 0.92
N LEU A 146 13.12 15.72 -0.21
CA LEU A 146 14.10 16.29 -1.15
C LEU A 146 14.71 17.58 -0.58
#